data_AF-R5A442-F1
#
_entry.id   AF-R5A442-F1
#
_cell.length_a   1.000
_cell.length_b   1.000
_cell.length_c   1.000
_cell.angle_alpha   90.00
_cell.angle_beta   90.00
_cell.angle_gamma   90.00
#
_symmetry.space_group_name_H-M   'P 1'
#
loop_
_entity.id
_entity.type
_entity.pdbx_description
1 polymer ?
#
loop_
_entity_poly.entity_id
_entity_poly.type
_entity_poly.pdbx_seq_one_letter_code
_entity_poly.pdbx_strand_id
1 'polypeptide(L)'
;MRAFGGNLFAGVCINLPYNPGWGRSQETYGEETYQIGQMGAALVRGVQDEDVMACVKHFAFNQMENARFKVSVTCDQRTEKEVFLPHFKDCLDAGAASVMSSYNRYNGVHCGHNRYLLRQVLKDEWDFDGFVMSDFCWGVKDTVEAANGGQDMEMLWTQHFGPKLVKAVEDGFVPMEYIDEAALRIIRTILAFDKDHKEYDMSVVACPEHIAVAKEAAEKSITLLKNEGVLPLCKEKTKKLALIGKLANEAVIGDHGSSWVRPPYVVTPKEGLEKYNQNCQVEWNDGSDLESAKKLAAEADAVVFVVGYTHDDEGEYVSAEENTNYTGSVGGDRKFSLGLHEDEIQLLKEVGPVNPKSTAVLIGGNTIMMTPWYDSVNSVIMAYYPGMEGGTALAEILYGDVNPSGKLPYVVPVSEKDLPQVDWEATDQYYEYYHGYTRLEKKGIKPLLPYGFGLSYTNFAFSDVSAQKQEDQVLVSVKVKNTGDRDGDEVVQVYVGFENSAVDRPVKQLRGFKRVSLKAGEEKQVEIPVSLEKLKWYDPVCREWKLENMEYTIYTGSSSANEDLITTSIQL
;
A
#
# COMPACT_ATOMS: atom_id res chain seq x y z
N MET A 1 -17.29 -8.69 9.46
CA MET A 1 -17.62 -7.57 10.38
C MET A 1 -19.05 -7.67 10.91
N ARG A 2 -20.07 -7.66 10.04
CA ARG A 2 -21.49 -7.74 10.44
C ARG A 2 -21.83 -8.98 11.29
N ALA A 3 -21.22 -10.14 10.98
CA ALA A 3 -21.39 -11.36 11.79
C ALA A 3 -20.92 -11.21 13.26
N PHE A 4 -20.01 -10.26 13.53
CA PHE A 4 -19.58 -9.90 14.88
C PHE A 4 -20.43 -8.78 15.51
N GLY A 5 -21.52 -8.36 14.85
CA GLY A 5 -22.36 -7.23 15.26
C GLY A 5 -21.77 -5.85 15.01
N GLY A 6 -20.62 -5.76 14.32
CA GLY A 6 -19.99 -4.49 13.96
C GLY A 6 -20.53 -3.92 12.65
N ASN A 7 -20.52 -2.59 12.52
CA ASN A 7 -21.02 -1.86 11.34
C ASN A 7 -20.06 -0.75 10.85
N LEU A 8 -18.83 -0.68 11.38
CA LEU A 8 -17.81 0.33 11.03
C LEU A 8 -16.46 -0.34 10.77
N PHE A 9 -15.91 -0.13 9.58
CA PHE A 9 -14.61 -0.65 9.16
C PHE A 9 -13.56 0.46 9.07
N ALA A 10 -12.74 0.59 10.11
CA ALA A 10 -11.59 1.51 10.18
C ALA A 10 -10.32 0.89 9.58
N GLY A 11 -10.43 0.35 8.38
CA GLY A 11 -9.33 -0.32 7.68
C GLY A 11 -8.98 0.26 6.30
N VAL A 12 -9.60 1.37 5.87
CA VAL A 12 -9.21 2.04 4.61
C VAL A 12 -8.02 2.96 4.89
N CYS A 13 -6.85 2.37 5.13
CA CYS A 13 -5.60 3.10 5.34
C CYS A 13 -4.99 3.51 4.00
N ILE A 14 -4.88 4.82 3.76
CA ILE A 14 -4.48 5.38 2.47
C ILE A 14 -3.43 6.48 2.59
N ASN A 15 -2.73 6.59 3.72
CA ASN A 15 -1.61 7.52 3.77
C ASN A 15 -0.53 7.09 2.76
N LEU A 16 -0.01 8.07 2.02
CA LEU A 16 1.10 7.87 1.09
C LEU A 16 2.41 7.67 1.87
N PRO A 17 3.17 6.58 1.70
CA PRO A 17 4.49 6.36 2.29
C PRO A 17 5.52 7.32 1.69
N TYR A 18 5.69 8.49 2.32
CA TYR A 18 6.66 9.48 1.86
C TYR A 18 8.10 8.93 1.88
N ASN A 19 8.41 8.17 2.93
CA ASN A 19 9.58 7.29 2.99
C ASN A 19 9.06 5.85 3.24
N PRO A 20 9.58 4.83 2.53
CA PRO A 20 9.12 3.45 2.68
C PRO A 20 9.45 2.82 4.04
N GLY A 21 10.31 3.44 4.85
CA GLY A 21 10.62 3.03 6.21
C GLY A 21 9.52 3.33 7.23
N TRP A 22 8.41 3.96 6.83
CA TRP A 22 7.26 4.16 7.72
C TRP A 22 6.68 2.81 8.15
N GLY A 23 6.55 2.61 9.47
CA GLY A 23 6.21 1.31 10.07
C GLY A 23 4.86 0.72 9.64
N ARG A 24 3.88 1.58 9.34
CA ARG A 24 2.54 1.17 8.88
C ARG A 24 2.37 1.24 7.37
N SER A 25 3.47 1.38 6.63
CA SER A 25 3.41 1.40 5.16
C SER A 25 2.89 0.09 4.55
N GLN A 26 2.89 -1.01 5.31
CA GLN A 26 2.23 -2.26 4.96
C GLN A 26 0.69 -2.17 4.86
N GLU A 27 0.07 -1.17 5.48
CA GLU A 27 -1.40 -1.00 5.48
C GLU A 27 -1.94 -0.24 4.26
N THR A 28 -1.06 0.31 3.41
CA THR A 28 -1.42 1.16 2.27
C THR A 28 -1.00 0.53 0.93
N TYR A 29 -1.31 1.20 -0.18
CA TYR A 29 -1.28 0.59 -1.51
C TYR A 29 -0.06 0.95 -2.38
N GLY A 30 0.88 1.75 -1.88
CA GLY A 30 2.04 2.18 -2.66
C GLY A 30 2.44 3.62 -2.43
N GLU A 31 3.34 4.12 -3.28
CA GLU A 31 3.90 5.48 -3.20
C GLU A 31 3.26 6.47 -4.19
N GLU A 32 2.25 6.07 -4.97
CA GLU A 32 1.62 6.92 -5.99
C GLU A 32 0.17 7.26 -5.63
N THR A 33 -0.14 8.56 -5.56
CA THR A 33 -1.41 9.09 -5.05
C THR A 33 -2.65 8.65 -5.86
N TYR A 34 -2.56 8.56 -7.18
CA TYR A 34 -3.63 8.03 -8.04
C TYR A 34 -3.87 6.54 -7.76
N GLN A 35 -2.82 5.70 -7.66
CA GLN A 35 -2.96 4.28 -7.32
C GLN A 35 -3.64 4.11 -5.95
N ILE A 36 -3.15 4.82 -4.94
CA ILE A 36 -3.69 4.76 -3.57
C ILE A 36 -5.18 5.16 -3.57
N GLY A 37 -5.53 6.24 -4.26
CA GLY A 37 -6.91 6.70 -4.38
C GLY A 37 -7.82 5.67 -5.05
N GLN A 38 -7.39 5.06 -6.16
CA GLN A 38 -8.19 4.05 -6.86
C GLN A 38 -8.38 2.77 -6.03
N MET A 39 -7.33 2.29 -5.37
CA MET A 39 -7.38 1.10 -4.52
C MET A 39 -8.24 1.33 -3.27
N GLY A 40 -8.06 2.47 -2.60
CA GLY A 40 -8.88 2.86 -1.45
C GLY A 40 -10.35 3.04 -1.82
N ALA A 41 -10.65 3.68 -2.94
CA ALA A 41 -12.02 3.84 -3.44
C ALA A 41 -12.69 2.48 -3.77
N ALA A 42 -11.93 1.51 -4.27
CA ALA A 42 -12.44 0.16 -4.50
C ALA A 42 -12.77 -0.55 -3.17
N LEU A 43 -11.91 -0.43 -2.16
CA LEU A 43 -12.17 -1.00 -0.83
C LEU A 43 -13.38 -0.33 -0.16
N VAL A 44 -13.51 1.00 -0.27
CA VAL A 44 -14.69 1.75 0.23
C VAL A 44 -15.97 1.18 -0.36
N ARG A 45 -16.07 1.04 -1.69
CA ARG A 45 -17.26 0.48 -2.34
C ARG A 45 -17.55 -0.93 -1.86
N GLY A 46 -16.56 -1.83 -1.89
CA GLY A 46 -16.76 -3.22 -1.50
C GLY A 46 -17.18 -3.41 -0.05
N VAL A 47 -16.66 -2.59 0.87
CA VAL A 47 -17.08 -2.61 2.28
C VAL A 47 -18.51 -2.10 2.45
N GLN A 48 -18.85 -1.02 1.75
CA GLN A 48 -20.15 -0.38 1.90
C GLN A 48 -21.29 -1.13 1.21
N ASP A 49 -20.99 -1.92 0.17
CA ASP A 49 -21.95 -2.82 -0.48
C ASP A 49 -22.48 -3.90 0.51
N GLU A 50 -21.78 -4.14 1.61
CA GLU A 50 -22.16 -5.06 2.70
C GLU A 50 -22.77 -4.35 3.93
N ASP A 51 -23.30 -3.13 3.74
CA ASP A 51 -23.92 -2.32 4.81
C ASP A 51 -22.97 -2.05 6.00
N VAL A 52 -21.67 -1.88 5.71
CA VAL A 52 -20.64 -1.49 6.67
C VAL A 52 -20.12 -0.10 6.32
N MET A 53 -20.07 0.80 7.29
CA MET A 53 -19.50 2.13 7.13
C MET A 53 -17.98 2.03 6.93
N ALA A 54 -17.48 2.35 5.74
CA ALA A 54 -16.04 2.44 5.50
C ALA A 54 -15.49 3.74 6.11
N CYS A 55 -14.39 3.61 6.86
CA CYS A 55 -13.69 4.74 7.46
C CYS A 55 -12.30 4.90 6.83
N VAL A 56 -12.12 6.04 6.16
CA VAL A 56 -10.88 6.44 5.50
C VAL A 56 -9.91 7.02 6.52
N LYS A 57 -8.68 6.50 6.57
CA LYS A 57 -7.68 6.90 7.57
C LYS A 57 -6.25 7.01 7.01
N HIS A 58 -5.38 7.81 7.60
CA HIS A 58 -5.58 8.76 8.71
C HIS A 58 -5.43 10.17 8.15
N PHE A 59 -6.49 10.97 8.25
CA PHE A 59 -6.57 12.30 7.66
C PHE A 59 -5.95 13.35 8.60
N ALA A 60 -4.77 13.90 8.31
CA ALA A 60 -3.86 13.62 7.21
C ALA A 60 -2.41 13.64 7.71
N PHE A 61 -1.46 13.30 6.84
CA PHE A 61 -0.02 13.39 7.13
C PHE A 61 0.51 12.46 8.24
N ASN A 62 -0.09 11.27 8.40
CA ASN A 62 0.42 10.25 9.31
C ASN A 62 1.37 9.30 8.58
N GLN A 63 2.66 9.65 8.50
CA GLN A 63 3.70 8.83 7.84
C GLN A 63 4.94 8.54 8.73
N MET A 64 4.80 8.65 10.05
CA MET A 64 5.86 8.32 11.00
C MET A 64 5.22 7.73 12.25
N GLU A 65 5.53 6.49 12.60
CA GLU A 65 4.98 5.88 13.81
C GLU A 65 5.67 6.38 15.08
N ASN A 66 6.99 6.54 15.04
CA ASN A 66 7.77 6.87 16.23
C ASN A 66 7.56 8.30 16.74
N ALA A 67 7.21 9.22 15.84
CA ALA A 67 6.95 10.61 16.19
C ALA A 67 5.46 11.01 16.09
N ARG A 68 4.54 10.09 15.74
CA ARG A 68 3.13 10.42 15.42
C ARG A 68 2.40 11.28 16.44
N PHE A 69 2.72 11.15 17.73
CA PHE A 69 2.05 11.88 18.80
C PHE A 69 2.59 13.30 19.05
N LYS A 70 3.78 13.63 18.52
CA LYS A 70 4.48 14.91 18.78
C LYS A 70 4.75 15.72 17.51
N VAL A 71 4.94 15.06 16.38
CA VAL A 71 5.45 15.70 15.16
C VAL A 71 4.45 16.66 14.53
N SER A 72 4.96 17.79 14.08
CA SER A 72 4.26 18.75 13.23
C SER A 72 4.80 18.68 11.81
N VAL A 73 3.95 18.20 10.90
CA VAL A 73 4.25 18.16 9.47
C VAL A 73 3.94 19.50 8.82
N THR A 74 4.76 19.90 7.87
CA THR A 74 4.54 21.06 7.01
C THR A 74 4.88 20.72 5.56
N CYS A 75 4.21 21.35 4.61
CA CYS A 75 4.54 21.31 3.19
C CYS A 75 3.96 22.56 2.50
N ASP A 76 4.42 22.88 1.30
CA ASP A 76 3.78 23.93 0.51
C ASP A 76 2.38 23.51 0.04
N GLN A 77 1.53 24.50 -0.26
CA GLN A 77 0.12 24.25 -0.60
C GLN A 77 -0.06 23.39 -1.86
N ARG A 78 0.87 23.45 -2.81
CA ARG A 78 0.80 22.63 -4.02
C ARG A 78 1.12 21.18 -3.69
N THR A 79 2.14 20.93 -2.88
CA THR A 79 2.46 19.59 -2.34
C THR A 79 1.29 19.00 -1.56
N GLU A 80 0.65 19.79 -0.68
CA GLU A 80 -0.56 19.35 0.02
C GLU A 80 -1.65 18.90 -0.97
N LYS A 81 -2.03 19.79 -1.89
CA LYS A 81 -3.18 19.58 -2.78
C LYS A 81 -2.93 18.55 -3.88
N GLU A 82 -1.69 18.34 -4.32
CA GLU A 82 -1.36 17.41 -5.41
C GLU A 82 -0.79 16.06 -4.94
N VAL A 83 -0.26 15.95 -3.72
CA VAL A 83 0.40 14.73 -3.24
C VAL A 83 -0.38 14.07 -2.10
N PHE A 84 -0.59 14.81 -1.01
CA PHE A 84 -0.99 14.21 0.27
C PHE A 84 -2.49 14.14 0.51
N LEU A 85 -3.29 14.89 -0.24
CA LEU A 85 -4.74 14.95 -0.10
C LEU A 85 -5.56 14.25 -1.20
N PRO A 86 -5.12 14.16 -2.48
CA PRO A 86 -6.00 13.67 -3.56
C PRO A 86 -6.60 12.27 -3.36
N HIS A 87 -5.83 11.33 -2.81
CA HIS A 87 -6.31 9.96 -2.57
C HIS A 87 -7.42 9.89 -1.51
N PHE A 88 -7.42 10.81 -0.53
CA PHE A 88 -8.55 10.94 0.39
C PHE A 88 -9.79 11.37 -0.37
N LYS A 89 -9.68 12.42 -1.20
CA LYS A 89 -10.80 12.88 -2.01
C LYS A 89 -11.36 11.77 -2.91
N ASP A 90 -10.51 10.95 -3.52
CA ASP A 90 -10.95 9.81 -4.34
C ASP A 90 -11.80 8.80 -3.56
N CYS A 91 -11.45 8.54 -2.31
CA CYS A 91 -12.23 7.65 -1.44
C CYS A 91 -13.55 8.29 -0.99
N LEU A 92 -13.57 9.62 -0.77
CA LEU A 92 -14.79 10.36 -0.44
C LEU A 92 -15.75 10.44 -1.63
N ASP A 93 -15.23 10.71 -2.83
CA ASP A 93 -16.01 10.70 -4.07
C ASP A 93 -16.58 9.31 -4.37
N ALA A 94 -15.93 8.25 -3.87
CA ALA A 94 -16.44 6.88 -3.90
C ALA A 94 -17.52 6.59 -2.83
N GLY A 95 -17.86 7.57 -1.99
CA GLY A 95 -18.96 7.53 -1.04
C GLY A 95 -18.56 7.10 0.38
N ALA A 96 -17.30 7.23 0.78
CA ALA A 96 -16.86 6.84 2.13
C ALA A 96 -17.77 7.42 3.23
N ALA A 97 -18.15 6.59 4.20
CA ALA A 97 -19.10 6.93 5.25
C ALA A 97 -18.48 7.78 6.37
N SER A 98 -17.19 7.59 6.64
CA SER A 98 -16.49 8.32 7.69
C SER A 98 -15.01 8.53 7.39
N VAL A 99 -14.41 9.47 8.12
CA VAL A 99 -12.98 9.78 8.09
C VAL A 99 -12.41 9.71 9.50
N MET A 100 -11.22 9.15 9.66
CA MET A 100 -10.47 9.17 10.91
C MET A 100 -9.37 10.22 10.85
N SER A 101 -9.38 11.18 11.77
CA SER A 101 -8.31 12.18 11.86
C SER A 101 -7.03 11.58 12.45
N SER A 102 -5.85 11.99 12.00
CA SER A 102 -4.57 11.49 12.51
C SER A 102 -4.12 12.11 13.85
N TYR A 103 -3.18 11.43 14.52
CA TYR A 103 -2.57 11.90 15.78
C TYR A 103 -1.68 13.14 15.63
N ASN A 104 -0.93 13.21 14.53
CA ASN A 104 0.11 14.20 14.31
C ASN A 104 -0.47 15.61 14.17
N ARG A 105 0.42 16.60 14.15
CA ARG A 105 0.08 17.98 13.83
C ARG A 105 0.36 18.27 12.37
N TYR A 106 -0.41 19.17 11.80
CA TYR A 106 -0.16 19.80 10.51
C TYR A 106 -0.15 21.31 10.70
N ASN A 107 0.94 21.97 10.30
CA ASN A 107 1.18 23.40 10.54
C ASN A 107 0.96 23.80 12.02
N GLY A 108 1.48 22.98 12.95
CA GLY A 108 1.45 23.24 14.39
C GLY A 108 0.15 22.87 15.11
N VAL A 109 -0.91 22.48 14.39
CA VAL A 109 -2.23 22.13 14.98
C VAL A 109 -2.49 20.64 14.79
N HIS A 110 -2.96 19.95 15.83
CA HIS A 110 -3.35 18.53 15.73
C HIS A 110 -4.36 18.32 14.59
N CYS A 111 -4.19 17.30 13.77
CA CYS A 111 -5.05 17.09 12.60
C CYS A 111 -6.53 16.95 12.99
N GLY A 112 -6.84 16.26 14.10
CA GLY A 112 -8.18 16.18 14.70
C GLY A 112 -8.73 17.51 15.25
N HIS A 113 -7.91 18.55 15.37
CA HIS A 113 -8.31 19.90 15.83
C HIS A 113 -8.23 20.94 14.71
N ASN A 114 -7.79 20.55 13.52
CA ASN A 114 -7.38 21.48 12.50
C ASN A 114 -8.58 21.96 11.68
N ARG A 115 -9.06 23.17 11.97
CA ARG A 115 -10.20 23.80 11.27
C ARG A 115 -9.99 23.90 9.75
N TYR A 116 -8.75 24.11 9.31
CA TYR A 116 -8.45 24.13 7.88
C TYR A 116 -8.67 22.75 7.26
N LEU A 117 -8.12 21.68 7.85
CA LEU A 117 -8.27 20.33 7.31
C LEU A 117 -9.72 19.83 7.40
N LEU A 118 -10.33 19.84 8.59
CA LEU A 118 -11.61 19.16 8.81
C LEU A 118 -12.83 19.99 8.38
N ARG A 119 -12.83 21.32 8.62
CA ARG A 119 -13.96 22.16 8.20
C ARG A 119 -13.76 22.64 6.78
N GLN A 120 -12.71 23.42 6.53
CA GLN A 120 -12.55 24.07 5.23
C GLN A 120 -12.31 23.06 4.10
N VAL A 121 -11.30 22.19 4.20
CA VAL A 121 -10.98 21.26 3.11
C VAL A 121 -12.00 20.12 3.03
N LEU A 122 -12.19 19.39 4.13
CA LEU A 122 -12.99 18.17 4.11
C LEU A 122 -14.49 18.47 4.00
N LYS A 123 -15.06 19.28 4.91
CA LYS A 123 -16.52 19.51 4.97
C LYS A 123 -17.02 20.56 3.97
N ASP A 124 -16.29 21.66 3.78
CA ASP A 124 -16.76 22.78 2.95
C ASP A 124 -16.31 22.65 1.47
N GLU A 125 -15.02 22.44 1.20
CA GLU A 125 -14.48 22.39 -0.17
C GLU A 125 -14.80 21.06 -0.88
N TRP A 126 -14.72 19.93 -0.16
CA TRP A 126 -15.02 18.61 -0.71
C TRP A 126 -16.45 18.14 -0.48
N ASP A 127 -17.26 18.95 0.22
CA ASP A 127 -18.67 18.64 0.53
C ASP A 127 -18.81 17.25 1.21
N PHE A 128 -17.86 16.90 2.09
CA PHE A 128 -17.91 15.63 2.78
C PHE A 128 -19.10 15.60 3.73
N ASP A 129 -19.87 14.52 3.60
CA ASP A 129 -21.23 14.45 4.08
C ASP A 129 -21.40 13.42 5.22
N GLY A 130 -20.35 12.62 5.46
CA GLY A 130 -20.24 11.69 6.59
C GLY A 130 -19.75 12.36 7.87
N PHE A 131 -19.21 11.56 8.80
CA PHE A 131 -18.69 12.02 10.09
C PHE A 131 -17.18 11.81 10.23
N VAL A 132 -16.54 12.64 11.06
CA VAL A 132 -15.12 12.56 11.43
C VAL A 132 -14.98 11.97 12.82
N MET A 133 -14.32 10.83 12.93
CA MET A 133 -13.91 10.21 14.18
C MET A 133 -12.44 10.45 14.48
N SER A 134 -12.05 10.47 15.74
CA SER A 134 -10.64 10.64 16.09
C SER A 134 -9.94 9.29 15.93
N ASP A 135 -8.62 9.31 15.76
CA ASP A 135 -7.85 8.13 16.11
C ASP A 135 -7.99 7.82 17.61
N PHE A 136 -7.69 6.58 18.00
CA PHE A 136 -8.10 6.00 19.27
C PHE A 136 -7.29 6.54 20.46
N CYS A 137 -7.94 6.72 21.61
CA CYS A 137 -7.35 7.10 22.91
C CYS A 137 -6.74 8.52 22.98
N TRP A 138 -5.92 8.89 21.99
CA TRP A 138 -5.06 10.07 22.00
C TRP A 138 -5.31 11.01 20.81
N GLY A 139 -6.31 10.73 19.98
CA GLY A 139 -6.64 11.55 18.80
C GLY A 139 -7.26 12.91 19.16
N VAL A 140 -7.85 13.04 20.35
CA VAL A 140 -8.31 14.33 20.91
C VAL A 140 -7.42 14.71 22.09
N LYS A 141 -6.88 15.93 22.06
CA LYS A 141 -6.01 16.46 23.13
C LYS A 141 -6.65 17.65 23.87
N ASP A 142 -7.62 18.31 23.28
CA ASP A 142 -8.33 19.47 23.85
C ASP A 142 -9.79 19.48 23.38
N THR A 143 -10.71 19.75 24.32
CA THR A 143 -12.15 19.69 24.07
C THR A 143 -12.63 20.82 23.15
N VAL A 144 -12.17 22.05 23.38
CA VAL A 144 -12.67 23.23 22.67
C VAL A 144 -12.06 23.28 21.27
N GLU A 145 -10.76 23.02 21.15
CA GLU A 145 -10.07 23.01 19.87
C GLU A 145 -10.61 21.93 18.94
N ALA A 146 -10.81 20.69 19.43
CA ALA A 146 -11.32 19.60 18.61
C ALA A 146 -12.74 19.88 18.10
N ALA A 147 -13.65 20.32 18.98
CA ALA A 147 -15.04 20.59 18.61
C ALA A 147 -15.14 21.76 17.60
N ASN A 148 -14.41 22.86 17.85
CA ASN A 148 -14.35 23.98 16.92
C ASN A 148 -13.56 23.67 15.63
N GLY A 149 -12.67 22.70 15.70
CA GLY A 149 -11.85 22.18 14.61
C GLY A 149 -12.64 21.33 13.63
N GLY A 150 -13.81 20.79 14.02
CA GLY A 150 -14.67 19.99 13.14
C GLY A 150 -14.65 18.49 13.42
N GLN A 151 -14.08 18.05 14.54
CA GLN A 151 -14.15 16.67 15.02
C GLN A 151 -15.59 16.33 15.44
N ASP A 152 -16.17 15.26 14.90
CA ASP A 152 -17.56 14.89 15.22
C ASP A 152 -17.63 13.89 16.38
N MET A 153 -16.64 12.99 16.48
CA MET A 153 -16.62 11.91 17.46
C MET A 153 -15.22 11.72 18.07
N GLU A 154 -15.16 11.56 19.40
CA GLU A 154 -13.96 11.13 20.13
C GLU A 154 -13.97 9.61 20.30
N MET A 155 -12.85 8.96 19.97
CA MET A 155 -12.66 7.52 20.09
C MET A 155 -11.62 7.18 21.16
N LEU A 156 -11.79 6.12 21.96
CA LEU A 156 -12.94 5.21 22.08
C LEU A 156 -13.85 5.53 23.28
N TRP A 157 -13.45 6.49 24.12
CA TRP A 157 -14.18 6.91 25.31
C TRP A 157 -14.26 8.43 25.37
N THR A 158 -15.26 8.94 26.08
CA THR A 158 -15.56 10.38 26.14
C THR A 158 -14.71 11.11 27.20
N GLN A 159 -13.40 11.18 27.01
CA GLN A 159 -12.47 11.89 27.92
C GLN A 159 -12.54 13.41 27.74
N HIS A 160 -12.77 13.87 26.51
CA HIS A 160 -12.87 15.27 26.11
C HIS A 160 -14.27 15.64 25.65
N PHE A 161 -14.97 14.76 24.92
CA PHE A 161 -16.30 14.99 24.35
C PHE A 161 -17.46 14.51 25.24
N GLY A 162 -17.16 14.21 26.50
CA GLY A 162 -18.15 13.92 27.55
C GLY A 162 -18.59 15.18 28.30
N PRO A 163 -18.59 15.16 29.65
CA PRO A 163 -19.00 16.31 30.47
C PRO A 163 -18.24 17.62 30.19
N LYS A 164 -16.98 17.53 29.74
CA LYS A 164 -16.19 18.73 29.38
C LYS A 164 -16.77 19.47 28.17
N LEU A 165 -17.25 18.74 27.16
CA LEU A 165 -17.84 19.34 25.96
C LEU A 165 -19.19 19.98 26.28
N VAL A 166 -20.02 19.31 27.08
CA VAL A 166 -21.27 19.90 27.60
C VAL A 166 -20.98 21.23 28.29
N LYS A 167 -20.01 21.25 29.21
CA LYS A 167 -19.61 22.48 29.90
C LYS A 167 -19.08 23.54 28.93
N ALA A 168 -18.28 23.17 27.95
CA ALA A 168 -17.73 24.11 26.96
C ALA A 168 -18.83 24.77 26.11
N VAL A 169 -19.92 24.06 25.81
CA VAL A 169 -21.10 24.60 25.13
C VAL A 169 -21.89 25.54 26.06
N GLU A 170 -22.15 25.11 27.31
CA GLU A 170 -22.84 25.94 28.31
C GLU A 170 -22.10 27.25 28.61
N ASP A 171 -20.77 27.19 28.68
CA ASP A 171 -19.89 28.33 28.92
C ASP A 171 -19.67 29.18 27.63
N GLY A 172 -20.17 28.75 26.47
CA GLY A 172 -20.12 29.49 25.20
C GLY A 172 -18.80 29.39 24.42
N PHE A 173 -17.90 28.48 24.79
CA PHE A 173 -16.64 28.23 24.09
C PHE A 173 -16.80 27.34 22.84
N VAL A 174 -17.87 26.54 22.79
CA VAL A 174 -18.23 25.73 21.63
C VAL A 174 -19.67 26.08 21.22
N PRO A 175 -19.92 26.52 19.98
CA PRO A 175 -21.28 26.79 19.51
C PRO A 175 -22.15 25.52 19.47
N MET A 176 -23.40 25.62 19.94
CA MET A 176 -24.36 24.50 19.87
C MET A 176 -24.58 24.01 18.43
N GLU A 177 -24.51 24.91 17.44
CA GLU A 177 -24.61 24.56 16.01
C GLU A 177 -23.57 23.52 15.56
N TYR A 178 -22.36 23.52 16.14
CA TYR A 178 -21.33 22.54 15.79
C TYR A 178 -21.65 21.16 16.38
N ILE A 179 -22.34 21.13 17.53
CA ILE A 179 -22.82 19.88 18.13
C ILE A 179 -23.99 19.32 17.32
N ASP A 180 -24.94 20.17 16.92
CA ASP A 180 -26.06 19.76 16.08
C ASP A 180 -25.58 19.21 14.73
N GLU A 181 -24.58 19.85 14.12
CA GLU A 181 -23.95 19.37 12.88
C GLU A 181 -23.30 18.00 13.08
N ALA A 182 -22.46 17.84 14.11
CA ALA A 182 -21.78 16.57 14.39
C ALA A 182 -22.78 15.44 14.66
N ALA A 183 -23.80 15.70 15.48
CA ALA A 183 -24.85 14.73 15.78
C ALA A 183 -25.64 14.34 14.52
N LEU A 184 -25.98 15.31 13.67
CA LEU A 184 -26.68 15.06 12.41
C LEU A 184 -25.85 14.16 11.49
N ARG A 185 -24.57 14.46 11.30
CA ARG A 185 -23.64 13.66 10.47
C ARG A 185 -23.60 12.20 10.95
N ILE A 186 -23.40 12.00 12.26
CA ILE A 186 -23.32 10.65 12.85
C ILE A 186 -24.64 9.89 12.68
N ILE A 187 -25.76 10.48 13.10
CA ILE A 187 -27.08 9.83 13.08
C ILE A 187 -27.50 9.52 11.64
N ARG A 188 -27.34 10.47 10.72
CA ARG A 188 -27.67 10.30 9.30
C ARG A 188 -26.89 9.14 8.69
N THR A 189 -25.58 9.06 8.94
CA THR A 189 -24.75 7.98 8.41
C THR A 189 -25.16 6.63 9.00
N ILE A 190 -25.38 6.53 10.32
CA ILE A 190 -25.87 5.29 10.93
C ILE A 190 -27.20 4.84 10.31
N LEU A 191 -28.16 5.75 10.16
CA LEU A 191 -29.45 5.46 9.52
C LEU A 191 -29.30 5.07 8.04
N ALA A 192 -28.27 5.56 7.34
CA ALA A 192 -28.01 5.20 5.96
C ALA A 192 -27.58 3.74 5.80
N PHE A 193 -26.85 3.19 6.78
CA PHE A 193 -26.23 1.86 6.78
C PHE A 193 -26.97 0.81 7.64
N ASP A 194 -28.01 1.19 8.37
CA ASP A 194 -28.80 0.28 9.21
C ASP A 194 -30.23 0.06 8.69
N LYS A 195 -30.49 0.31 7.40
CA LYS A 195 -31.85 0.31 6.83
C LYS A 195 -32.55 -1.04 6.86
N ASP A 196 -31.82 -2.12 6.60
CA ASP A 196 -32.38 -3.45 6.40
C ASP A 196 -32.24 -4.37 7.63
N HIS A 197 -31.48 -3.96 8.65
CA HIS A 197 -31.15 -4.75 9.83
C HIS A 197 -30.77 -6.21 9.52
N LYS A 198 -30.01 -6.43 8.44
CA LYS A 198 -29.58 -7.78 8.02
C LYS A 198 -28.74 -8.44 9.12
N GLU A 199 -29.15 -9.62 9.54
CA GLU A 199 -28.37 -10.49 10.42
C GLU A 199 -27.42 -11.37 9.61
N TYR A 200 -26.22 -11.58 10.14
CA TYR A 200 -25.18 -12.39 9.50
C TYR A 200 -24.74 -13.49 10.46
N ASP A 201 -24.76 -14.73 9.99
CA ASP A 201 -24.35 -15.88 10.78
C ASP A 201 -22.82 -16.00 10.84
N MET A 202 -22.28 -16.52 11.94
CA MET A 202 -20.83 -16.71 12.11
C MET A 202 -20.21 -17.67 11.09
N SER A 203 -20.99 -18.52 10.42
CA SER A 203 -20.53 -19.40 9.34
C SER A 203 -19.95 -18.66 8.14
N VAL A 204 -20.24 -17.36 7.96
CA VAL A 204 -19.59 -16.57 6.90
C VAL A 204 -18.16 -16.19 7.26
N VAL A 205 -17.76 -16.23 8.54
CA VAL A 205 -16.40 -15.87 8.95
C VAL A 205 -15.44 -16.96 8.51
N ALA A 206 -14.46 -16.59 7.67
CA ALA A 206 -13.52 -17.52 7.06
C ALA A 206 -14.20 -18.71 6.35
N CYS A 207 -15.35 -18.46 5.69
CA CYS A 207 -15.96 -19.45 4.81
C CYS A 207 -15.07 -19.72 3.58
N PRO A 208 -15.30 -20.81 2.82
CA PRO A 208 -14.50 -21.16 1.66
C PRO A 208 -14.34 -20.03 0.64
N GLU A 209 -15.37 -19.22 0.43
CA GLU A 209 -15.36 -18.08 -0.48
C GLU A 209 -14.42 -16.97 0.01
N HIS A 210 -14.44 -16.63 1.30
CA HIS A 210 -13.52 -15.64 1.87
C HIS A 210 -12.07 -16.13 1.86
N ILE A 211 -11.85 -17.42 2.12
CA ILE A 211 -10.53 -18.04 2.04
C ILE A 211 -10.02 -17.98 0.59
N ALA A 212 -10.89 -18.25 -0.39
CA ALA A 212 -10.54 -18.15 -1.81
C ALA A 212 -10.14 -16.72 -2.21
N VAL A 213 -10.84 -15.70 -1.73
CA VAL A 213 -10.47 -14.29 -1.96
C VAL A 213 -9.12 -13.95 -1.32
N ALA A 214 -8.84 -14.43 -0.10
CA ALA A 214 -7.54 -14.22 0.54
C ALA A 214 -6.39 -14.85 -0.25
N LYS A 215 -6.60 -16.07 -0.77
CA LYS A 215 -5.64 -16.76 -1.64
C LYS A 215 -5.43 -16.03 -2.97
N GLU A 216 -6.51 -15.64 -3.63
CA GLU A 216 -6.46 -14.88 -4.90
C GLU A 216 -5.72 -13.55 -4.72
N ALA A 217 -5.97 -12.83 -3.62
CA ALA A 217 -5.26 -11.61 -3.29
C ALA A 217 -3.76 -11.85 -3.13
N ALA A 218 -3.34 -12.93 -2.46
CA ALA A 218 -1.94 -13.30 -2.35
C ALA A 218 -1.33 -13.65 -3.71
N GLU A 219 -1.97 -14.54 -4.50
CA GLU A 219 -1.53 -14.95 -5.84
C GLU A 219 -1.31 -13.76 -6.79
N LYS A 220 -2.20 -12.77 -6.73
CA LYS A 220 -2.17 -11.58 -7.61
C LYS A 220 -1.26 -10.46 -7.10
N SER A 221 -0.80 -10.52 -5.85
CA SER A 221 0.07 -9.52 -5.22
C SER A 221 1.54 -9.95 -5.20
N ILE A 222 1.82 -11.24 -5.00
CA ILE A 222 3.19 -11.78 -5.01
C ILE A 222 3.86 -11.41 -6.34
N THR A 223 5.03 -10.76 -6.24
CA THR A 223 5.70 -10.12 -7.37
C THR A 223 7.05 -10.79 -7.63
N LEU A 224 7.26 -11.27 -8.85
CA LEU A 224 8.54 -11.82 -9.28
C LEU A 224 9.46 -10.67 -9.72
N LEU A 225 10.62 -10.53 -9.08
CA LEU A 225 11.52 -9.39 -9.25
C LEU A 225 12.78 -9.74 -10.06
N LYS A 226 13.23 -10.99 -9.94
CA LYS A 226 14.37 -11.52 -10.68
C LYS A 226 14.09 -12.98 -11.01
N ASN A 227 14.43 -13.42 -12.22
CA ASN A 227 14.38 -14.83 -12.57
C ASN A 227 15.36 -15.17 -13.70
N GLU A 228 16.51 -15.75 -13.35
CA GLU A 228 17.53 -16.22 -14.29
C GLU A 228 17.29 -17.68 -14.71
N GLY A 229 16.04 -18.02 -15.04
CA GLY A 229 15.64 -19.37 -15.47
C GLY A 229 15.51 -20.40 -14.33
N VAL A 230 15.39 -19.94 -13.08
CA VAL A 230 15.19 -20.80 -11.91
C VAL A 230 13.74 -21.24 -11.79
N LEU A 231 12.82 -20.27 -11.90
CA LEU A 231 11.39 -20.46 -11.71
C LEU A 231 10.65 -20.53 -13.06
N PRO A 232 9.55 -21.29 -13.15
CA PRO A 232 9.02 -22.16 -12.10
C PRO A 232 9.86 -23.43 -11.89
N LEU A 233 9.89 -23.92 -10.65
CA LEU A 233 10.49 -25.20 -10.28
C LEU A 233 9.72 -26.35 -10.94
N CYS A 234 10.45 -27.38 -11.40
CA CYS A 234 9.84 -28.57 -11.98
C CYS A 234 9.51 -29.59 -10.87
N LYS A 235 8.21 -29.78 -10.59
CA LYS A 235 7.70 -30.71 -9.56
C LYS A 235 8.36 -32.09 -9.61
N GLU A 236 8.53 -32.64 -10.80
CA GLU A 236 9.07 -33.99 -11.01
C GLU A 236 10.59 -34.07 -10.75
N LYS A 237 11.32 -32.96 -10.97
CA LYS A 237 12.79 -32.92 -10.86
C LYS A 237 13.28 -32.41 -9.50
N THR A 238 12.47 -31.63 -8.79
CA THR A 238 12.82 -31.15 -7.45
C THR A 238 12.42 -32.22 -6.42
N LYS A 239 13.38 -33.06 -6.02
CA LYS A 239 13.21 -34.15 -5.03
C LYS A 239 13.70 -33.76 -3.65
N LYS A 240 14.70 -32.88 -3.54
CA LYS A 240 15.17 -32.28 -2.30
C LYS A 240 15.19 -30.76 -2.43
N LEU A 241 14.47 -30.06 -1.57
CA LEU A 241 14.42 -28.61 -1.52
C LEU A 241 15.04 -28.14 -0.19
N ALA A 242 16.05 -27.29 -0.26
CA ALA A 242 16.57 -26.59 0.90
C ALA A 242 15.71 -25.35 1.15
N LEU A 243 15.02 -25.30 2.28
CA LEU A 243 14.25 -24.15 2.71
C LEU A 243 15.01 -23.45 3.84
N ILE A 244 15.56 -22.28 3.59
CA ILE A 244 16.54 -21.64 4.48
C ILE A 244 16.02 -20.28 4.97
N GLY A 245 16.11 -20.02 6.28
CA GLY A 245 15.72 -18.77 6.90
C GLY A 245 14.65 -18.96 7.99
N LYS A 246 14.71 -18.09 9.00
CA LYS A 246 13.83 -18.13 10.19
C LYS A 246 12.35 -18.04 9.81
N LEU A 247 12.03 -17.12 8.90
CA LEU A 247 10.65 -16.82 8.49
C LEU A 247 9.99 -17.95 7.67
N ALA A 248 10.76 -18.95 7.24
CA ALA A 248 10.23 -20.02 6.38
C ALA A 248 9.19 -20.91 7.08
N ASN A 249 9.19 -20.96 8.41
CA ASN A 249 8.27 -21.75 9.21
C ASN A 249 7.53 -20.90 10.26
N GLU A 250 7.35 -19.61 9.99
CA GLU A 250 6.63 -18.66 10.85
C GLU A 250 5.38 -18.12 10.16
N ALA A 251 4.35 -17.81 10.96
CA ALA A 251 3.08 -17.26 10.50
C ALA A 251 3.14 -15.73 10.42
N VAL A 252 3.97 -15.21 9.52
CA VAL A 252 4.18 -13.76 9.37
C VAL A 252 3.11 -13.17 8.45
N ILE A 253 2.13 -12.47 9.04
CA ILE A 253 1.01 -11.84 8.32
C ILE A 253 0.95 -10.31 8.51
N GLY A 254 2.04 -9.71 8.98
CA GLY A 254 2.19 -8.26 9.12
C GLY A 254 2.22 -7.80 10.57
N ASP A 255 1.67 -6.61 10.79
CA ASP A 255 1.67 -5.90 12.07
C ASP A 255 0.96 -6.66 13.21
N HIS A 256 1.41 -6.41 14.43
CA HIS A 256 0.78 -6.83 15.69
C HIS A 256 0.06 -5.68 16.42
N GLY A 257 0.02 -4.49 15.81
CA GLY A 257 -0.79 -3.33 16.20
C GLY A 257 -2.28 -3.44 15.83
N SER A 258 -2.92 -2.30 15.53
CA SER A 258 -4.37 -2.23 15.27
C SER A 258 -4.82 -2.95 14.00
N SER A 259 -3.92 -3.20 13.04
CA SER A 259 -4.20 -3.99 11.83
C SER A 259 -4.01 -5.49 12.03
N TRP A 260 -3.61 -5.95 13.23
CA TRP A 260 -3.46 -7.37 13.54
C TRP A 260 -4.79 -8.12 13.51
N VAL A 261 -4.86 -9.13 12.64
CA VAL A 261 -6.01 -10.04 12.54
C VAL A 261 -5.63 -11.45 13.00
N ARG A 262 -6.61 -12.21 13.50
CA ARG A 262 -6.43 -13.58 14.01
C ARG A 262 -7.23 -14.57 13.16
N PRO A 263 -6.69 -15.03 12.02
CA PRO A 263 -7.36 -16.03 11.20
C PRO A 263 -7.41 -17.39 11.93
N PRO A 264 -8.30 -18.32 11.51
CA PRO A 264 -8.39 -19.64 12.12
C PRO A 264 -7.11 -20.49 11.93
N TYR A 265 -6.32 -20.19 10.91
CA TYR A 265 -5.02 -20.78 10.63
C TYR A 265 -4.19 -19.83 9.75
N VAL A 266 -2.90 -20.12 9.62
CA VAL A 266 -2.01 -19.52 8.62
C VAL A 266 -1.16 -20.65 8.04
N VAL A 267 -1.07 -20.73 6.71
CA VAL A 267 -0.17 -21.67 6.03
C VAL A 267 1.20 -21.03 5.90
N THR A 268 2.21 -21.58 6.59
CA THR A 268 3.59 -21.10 6.48
C THR A 268 4.20 -21.46 5.11
N PRO A 269 5.29 -20.78 4.66
CA PRO A 269 6.00 -21.18 3.44
C PRO A 269 6.39 -22.66 3.42
N LYS A 270 6.87 -23.18 4.56
CA LYS A 270 7.21 -24.60 4.73
C LYS A 270 6.00 -25.50 4.52
N GLU A 271 4.91 -25.24 5.22
CA GLU A 271 3.68 -26.05 5.11
C GLU A 271 3.11 -26.03 3.69
N GLY A 272 3.12 -24.86 3.04
CA GLY A 272 2.70 -24.69 1.65
C GLY A 272 3.52 -25.57 0.70
N LEU A 273 4.85 -25.49 0.78
CA LEU A 273 5.76 -26.27 -0.06
C LEU A 273 5.63 -27.79 0.17
N GLU A 274 5.55 -28.23 1.44
CA GLU A 274 5.39 -29.65 1.80
C GLU A 274 4.05 -30.22 1.32
N LYS A 275 2.95 -29.47 1.52
CA LYS A 275 1.62 -29.89 1.09
C LYS A 275 1.52 -29.98 -0.44
N TYR A 276 2.17 -29.05 -1.12
CA TYR A 276 2.02 -28.86 -2.55
C TYR A 276 2.86 -29.84 -3.39
N ASN A 277 4.10 -30.16 -2.99
CA ASN A 277 4.91 -31.20 -3.63
C ASN A 277 5.29 -32.31 -2.66
N GLN A 278 4.36 -33.23 -2.42
CA GLN A 278 4.52 -34.36 -1.49
C GLN A 278 5.63 -35.35 -1.88
N ASN A 279 6.13 -35.28 -3.12
CA ASN A 279 7.25 -36.09 -3.61
C ASN A 279 8.60 -35.40 -3.43
N CYS A 280 8.63 -34.20 -2.87
CA CYS A 280 9.83 -33.45 -2.54
C CYS A 280 10.07 -33.48 -1.04
N GLN A 281 11.29 -33.83 -0.64
CA GLN A 281 11.77 -33.68 0.71
C GLN A 281 12.15 -32.20 0.94
N VAL A 282 11.33 -31.47 1.67
CA VAL A 282 11.63 -30.10 2.11
C VAL A 282 12.42 -30.18 3.42
N GLU A 283 13.70 -29.80 3.36
CA GLU A 283 14.57 -29.74 4.54
C GLU A 283 14.72 -28.27 4.97
N TRP A 284 14.26 -27.95 6.18
CA TRP A 284 14.33 -26.60 6.74
C TRP A 284 15.61 -26.40 7.56
N ASN A 285 16.21 -25.22 7.39
CA ASN A 285 17.33 -24.71 8.19
C ASN A 285 17.06 -23.23 8.49
N ASP A 286 17.22 -22.78 9.73
CA ASP A 286 16.91 -21.39 10.11
C ASP A 286 17.94 -20.35 9.60
N GLY A 287 19.08 -20.80 9.08
CA GLY A 287 20.16 -19.97 8.55
C GLY A 287 21.16 -19.46 9.60
N SER A 288 21.01 -19.83 10.87
CA SER A 288 21.89 -19.39 11.97
C SER A 288 23.29 -20.01 11.93
N ASP A 289 23.42 -21.21 11.37
CA ASP A 289 24.70 -21.87 11.08
C ASP A 289 24.94 -21.90 9.56
N LEU A 290 25.79 -21.00 9.10
CA LEU A 290 26.11 -20.83 7.68
C LEU A 290 26.74 -22.09 7.06
N GLU A 291 27.54 -22.86 7.79
CA GLU A 291 28.18 -24.05 7.24
C GLU A 291 27.17 -25.20 7.07
N SER A 292 26.26 -25.34 8.04
CA SER A 292 25.12 -26.25 7.93
C SER A 292 24.21 -25.85 6.76
N ALA A 293 23.91 -24.56 6.59
CA ALA A 293 23.11 -24.03 5.49
C ALA A 293 23.77 -24.24 4.12
N LYS A 294 25.09 -24.00 3.99
CA LYS A 294 25.86 -24.29 2.76
C LYS A 294 25.79 -25.76 2.39
N LYS A 295 25.99 -26.65 3.36
CA LYS A 295 25.92 -28.09 3.12
C LYS A 295 24.54 -28.50 2.60
N LEU A 296 23.49 -28.03 3.26
CA LEU A 296 22.12 -28.31 2.83
C LEU A 296 21.84 -27.77 1.43
N ALA A 297 22.25 -26.53 1.14
CA ALA A 297 22.09 -25.89 -0.16
C ALA A 297 22.83 -26.66 -1.29
N ALA A 298 24.04 -27.17 -1.02
CA ALA A 298 24.83 -27.93 -1.99
C ALA A 298 24.22 -29.31 -2.33
N GLU A 299 23.50 -29.93 -1.39
CA GLU A 299 22.88 -31.25 -1.56
C GLU A 299 21.48 -31.20 -2.19
N ALA A 300 20.85 -30.02 -2.25
CA ALA A 300 19.48 -29.85 -2.71
C ALA A 300 19.36 -29.61 -4.23
N ASP A 301 18.21 -29.96 -4.82
CA ASP A 301 17.91 -29.69 -6.23
C ASP A 301 17.59 -28.21 -6.50
N ALA A 302 17.14 -27.49 -5.46
CA ALA A 302 16.88 -26.06 -5.44
C ALA A 302 16.92 -25.52 -4.00
N VAL A 303 17.10 -24.21 -3.87
CA VAL A 303 17.15 -23.51 -2.58
C VAL A 303 16.14 -22.37 -2.59
N VAL A 304 15.34 -22.28 -1.54
CA VAL A 304 14.44 -21.16 -1.27
C VAL A 304 14.86 -20.53 0.05
N PHE A 305 15.33 -19.28 -0.01
CA PHE A 305 15.56 -18.46 1.17
C PHE A 305 14.28 -17.71 1.52
N VAL A 306 13.89 -17.65 2.78
CA VAL A 306 12.79 -16.81 3.27
C VAL A 306 13.36 -15.84 4.30
N VAL A 307 13.44 -14.57 3.92
CA VAL A 307 14.14 -13.49 4.65
C VAL A 307 13.30 -12.23 4.65
N GLY A 308 13.56 -11.31 5.57
CA GLY A 308 12.85 -10.03 5.63
C GLY A 308 12.43 -9.64 7.03
N TYR A 309 11.24 -9.06 7.13
CA TYR A 309 10.77 -8.38 8.32
C TYR A 309 9.56 -9.03 8.97
N THR A 310 9.40 -8.74 10.25
CA THR A 310 8.28 -9.10 11.11
C THR A 310 7.68 -7.85 11.76
N HIS A 311 6.66 -8.03 12.60
CA HIS A 311 6.07 -6.96 13.41
C HIS A 311 7.06 -6.29 14.37
N ASP A 312 8.22 -6.90 14.65
CA ASP A 312 9.26 -6.30 15.50
C ASP A 312 10.14 -5.32 14.74
N ASP A 313 10.18 -5.42 13.42
CA ASP A 313 10.97 -4.57 12.53
C ASP A 313 10.16 -3.40 11.99
N GLU A 314 8.88 -3.64 11.71
CA GLU A 314 7.94 -2.63 11.24
C GLU A 314 6.51 -2.88 11.71
N GLY A 315 5.79 -1.81 12.06
CA GLY A 315 4.41 -1.88 12.50
C GLY A 315 3.96 -0.63 13.24
N GLU A 316 2.77 -0.65 13.80
CA GLU A 316 2.28 0.41 14.67
C GLU A 316 3.13 0.54 15.96
N TYR A 317 3.47 1.78 16.32
CA TYR A 317 4.26 2.08 17.53
C TYR A 317 3.45 2.76 18.61
N VAL A 318 3.45 2.20 19.82
CA VAL A 318 2.94 2.89 21.02
C VAL A 318 4.11 3.12 21.98
N SER A 319 4.36 4.38 22.31
CA SER A 319 5.50 4.75 23.16
C SER A 319 5.35 4.23 24.59
N ALA A 320 6.48 3.99 25.27
CA ALA A 320 6.49 3.58 26.67
C ALA A 320 5.79 4.59 27.61
N GLU A 321 5.77 5.88 27.25
CA GLU A 321 5.13 6.96 28.00
C GLU A 321 3.59 6.92 27.87
N GLU A 322 3.07 6.34 26.79
CA GLU A 322 1.63 6.16 26.53
C GLU A 322 1.15 4.74 26.88
N ASN A 323 2.05 3.90 27.39
CA ASN A 323 1.90 2.46 27.59
C ASN A 323 0.98 2.04 28.75
N THR A 324 0.34 2.98 29.46
CA THR A 324 -0.51 2.64 30.62
C THR A 324 -1.67 1.71 30.29
N ASN A 325 -2.00 1.53 28.99
CA ASN A 325 -3.02 0.61 28.49
C ASN A 325 -2.57 -0.27 27.30
N TYR A 326 -1.28 -0.31 26.94
CA TYR A 326 -0.79 -1.10 25.80
C TYR A 326 0.10 -2.24 26.30
N THR A 327 -0.09 -3.45 25.75
CA THR A 327 0.69 -4.65 26.15
C THR A 327 1.25 -5.39 24.94
N GLY A 328 1.37 -4.70 23.79
CA GLY A 328 1.77 -5.27 22.51
C GLY A 328 3.25 -5.14 22.17
N SER A 329 3.62 -5.68 21.00
CA SER A 329 4.90 -5.50 20.33
C SER A 329 5.24 -4.02 20.15
N VAL A 330 6.53 -3.71 20.06
CA VAL A 330 7.00 -2.32 19.97
C VAL A 330 6.68 -1.72 18.60
N GLY A 331 6.83 -2.49 17.51
CA GLY A 331 6.66 -2.00 16.14
C GLY A 331 7.52 -0.77 15.83
N GLY A 332 7.06 0.04 14.89
CA GLY A 332 7.64 1.34 14.55
C GLY A 332 8.26 1.41 13.17
N ASP A 333 8.91 2.54 12.94
CA ASP A 333 9.56 2.86 11.68
C ASP A 333 10.91 2.14 11.55
N ARG A 334 11.30 1.80 10.32
CA ARG A 334 12.62 1.25 9.98
C ARG A 334 13.67 2.36 9.99
N LYS A 335 14.18 2.69 11.18
CA LYS A 335 15.00 3.89 11.41
C LYS A 335 16.44 3.81 10.92
N PHE A 336 17.02 2.61 10.90
CA PHE A 336 18.46 2.43 10.70
C PHE A 336 18.82 2.07 9.25
N SER A 337 18.01 1.23 8.62
CA SER A 337 18.17 0.85 7.21
C SER A 337 16.86 0.27 6.68
N LEU A 338 16.68 0.38 5.37
CA LEU A 338 15.64 -0.30 4.59
C LEU A 338 16.11 -1.67 4.06
N GLY A 339 17.34 -2.09 4.37
CA GLY A 339 17.90 -3.38 3.97
C GLY A 339 17.59 -4.50 4.95
N LEU A 340 17.76 -5.75 4.49
CA LEU A 340 17.70 -6.94 5.33
C LEU A 340 18.68 -6.84 6.51
N HIS A 341 18.44 -7.64 7.55
CA HIS A 341 19.39 -7.77 8.64
C HIS A 341 20.74 -8.31 8.14
N GLU A 342 21.83 -7.90 8.78
CA GLU A 342 23.18 -8.24 8.31
C GLU A 342 23.43 -9.77 8.27
N ASP A 343 22.82 -10.53 9.19
CA ASP A 343 22.89 -12.00 9.19
C ASP A 343 22.19 -12.60 7.96
N GLU A 344 21.06 -12.07 7.53
CA GLU A 344 20.37 -12.48 6.30
C GLU A 344 21.13 -12.08 5.03
N ILE A 345 21.74 -10.88 5.02
CA ILE A 345 22.62 -10.45 3.92
C ILE A 345 23.81 -11.40 3.80
N GLN A 346 24.45 -11.76 4.92
CA GLN A 346 25.57 -12.69 4.93
C GLN A 346 25.13 -14.09 4.48
N LEU A 347 23.98 -14.57 4.95
CA LEU A 347 23.38 -15.82 4.53
C LEU A 347 23.20 -15.89 3.01
N LEU A 348 22.58 -14.87 2.40
CA LEU A 348 22.37 -14.83 0.96
C LEU A 348 23.70 -14.79 0.18
N LYS A 349 24.66 -13.99 0.63
CA LYS A 349 25.98 -13.86 -0.03
C LYS A 349 26.79 -15.16 0.02
N GLU A 350 26.76 -15.87 1.14
CA GLU A 350 27.60 -17.04 1.35
C GLU A 350 26.95 -18.36 0.91
N VAL A 351 25.63 -18.47 1.02
CA VAL A 351 24.88 -19.70 0.73
C VAL A 351 24.21 -19.66 -0.65
N GLY A 352 23.72 -18.49 -1.07
CA GLY A 352 23.03 -18.31 -2.36
C GLY A 352 23.83 -18.86 -3.56
N PRO A 353 25.12 -18.49 -3.72
CA PRO A 353 25.94 -18.96 -4.84
C PRO A 353 26.27 -20.46 -4.83
N VAL A 354 26.02 -21.17 -3.74
CA VAL A 354 26.30 -22.61 -3.61
C VAL A 354 25.38 -23.44 -4.52
N ASN A 355 24.18 -22.94 -4.82
CA ASN A 355 23.22 -23.62 -5.68
C ASN A 355 22.72 -22.68 -6.80
N PRO A 356 22.83 -23.07 -8.08
CA PRO A 356 22.40 -22.23 -9.21
C PRO A 356 20.87 -22.08 -9.33
N LYS A 357 20.09 -22.82 -8.53
CA LYS A 357 18.64 -22.69 -8.42
C LYS A 357 18.26 -22.09 -7.07
N SER A 358 18.86 -20.94 -6.76
CA SER A 358 18.60 -20.18 -5.55
C SER A 358 17.53 -19.12 -5.78
N THR A 359 16.51 -19.10 -4.92
CA THR A 359 15.44 -18.10 -4.92
C THR A 359 15.38 -17.43 -3.55
N ALA A 360 15.42 -16.10 -3.49
CA ALA A 360 15.09 -15.35 -2.28
C ALA A 360 13.61 -14.94 -2.30
N VAL A 361 12.87 -15.32 -1.26
CA VAL A 361 11.51 -14.87 -0.99
C VAL A 361 11.57 -13.84 0.12
N LEU A 362 11.13 -12.62 -0.19
CA LEU A 362 11.14 -11.48 0.71
C LEU A 362 9.78 -11.32 1.39
N ILE A 363 9.81 -11.18 2.72
CA ILE A 363 8.66 -10.87 3.56
C ILE A 363 8.82 -9.44 4.09
N GLY A 364 7.78 -8.62 3.98
CA GLY A 364 7.82 -7.20 4.40
C GLY A 364 6.74 -6.36 3.73
N GLY A 365 6.48 -5.16 4.25
CA GLY A 365 5.40 -4.29 3.81
C GLY A 365 5.74 -3.37 2.64
N ASN A 366 7.02 -3.03 2.48
CA ASN A 366 7.46 -2.02 1.50
C ASN A 366 8.89 -2.29 1.03
N THR A 367 9.56 -1.29 0.42
CA THR A 367 10.91 -1.40 -0.15
C THR A 367 11.89 -2.07 0.81
N ILE A 368 12.47 -3.20 0.37
CA ILE A 368 13.63 -3.86 0.97
C ILE A 368 14.83 -3.63 0.05
N MET A 369 15.92 -3.06 0.56
CA MET A 369 17.12 -2.82 -0.24
C MET A 369 17.78 -4.14 -0.65
N MET A 370 18.02 -4.29 -1.95
CA MET A 370 18.58 -5.53 -2.52
C MET A 370 20.01 -5.39 -3.00
N THR A 371 20.48 -4.16 -3.27
CA THR A 371 21.83 -3.88 -3.81
C THR A 371 22.96 -4.70 -3.16
N PRO A 372 23.00 -4.92 -1.82
CA PRO A 372 24.09 -5.67 -1.21
C PRO A 372 24.16 -7.16 -1.60
N TRP A 373 23.06 -7.79 -2.01
CA TRP A 373 22.96 -9.25 -2.15
C TRP A 373 22.22 -9.72 -3.42
N TYR A 374 21.67 -8.81 -4.23
CA TYR A 374 20.82 -9.10 -5.40
C TYR A 374 21.46 -10.07 -6.41
N ASP A 375 22.79 -10.01 -6.56
CA ASP A 375 23.56 -10.89 -7.46
C ASP A 375 23.96 -12.23 -6.84
N SER A 376 23.70 -12.43 -5.54
CA SER A 376 24.03 -13.68 -4.83
C SER A 376 22.98 -14.78 -5.02
N VAL A 377 21.82 -14.46 -5.59
CA VAL A 377 20.75 -15.42 -5.90
C VAL A 377 20.27 -15.26 -7.35
N ASN A 378 19.72 -16.33 -7.90
CA ASN A 378 19.30 -16.39 -9.31
C ASN A 378 17.81 -16.02 -9.51
N SER A 379 17.02 -15.97 -8.44
CA SER A 379 15.64 -15.46 -8.46
C SER A 379 15.28 -14.72 -7.17
N VAL A 380 14.37 -13.75 -7.28
CA VAL A 380 13.86 -12.95 -6.16
C VAL A 380 12.35 -12.77 -6.31
N ILE A 381 11.60 -13.03 -5.24
CA ILE A 381 10.16 -12.83 -5.12
C ILE A 381 9.89 -11.89 -3.94
N MET A 382 9.05 -10.88 -4.14
CA MET A 382 8.42 -10.14 -3.04
C MET A 382 7.08 -10.80 -2.70
N ALA A 383 7.01 -11.42 -1.53
CA ALA A 383 5.79 -12.09 -1.06
C ALA A 383 4.91 -11.21 -0.16
N TYR A 384 5.43 -10.07 0.31
CA TYR A 384 4.76 -9.16 1.23
C TYR A 384 4.41 -9.81 2.57
N TYR A 385 3.29 -9.41 3.16
CA TYR A 385 2.58 -10.12 4.22
C TYR A 385 1.34 -10.79 3.60
N PRO A 386 1.46 -12.03 3.08
CA PRO A 386 0.49 -12.61 2.15
C PRO A 386 -0.78 -13.19 2.81
N GLY A 387 -1.00 -12.94 4.09
CA GLY A 387 -2.18 -13.41 4.83
C GLY A 387 -2.23 -14.93 5.02
N MET A 388 -3.43 -15.45 5.37
CA MET A 388 -3.60 -16.82 5.86
C MET A 388 -3.29 -17.93 4.83
N GLU A 389 -3.41 -17.65 3.54
CA GLU A 389 -3.13 -18.59 2.45
C GLU A 389 -1.80 -18.31 1.74
N GLY A 390 -0.96 -17.43 2.32
CA GLY A 390 0.25 -16.98 1.67
C GLY A 390 1.25 -18.09 1.36
N GLY A 391 1.45 -19.06 2.25
CA GLY A 391 2.29 -20.22 1.99
C GLY A 391 1.78 -21.08 0.83
N THR A 392 0.44 -21.23 0.72
CA THR A 392 -0.20 -21.94 -0.41
C THR A 392 0.07 -21.21 -1.73
N ALA A 393 -0.23 -19.91 -1.80
CA ALA A 393 -0.04 -19.10 -3.00
C ALA A 393 1.44 -19.04 -3.43
N LEU A 394 2.36 -18.91 -2.48
CA LEU A 394 3.79 -18.93 -2.74
C LEU A 394 4.23 -20.26 -3.37
N ALA A 395 3.75 -21.40 -2.86
CA ALA A 395 4.09 -22.71 -3.40
C ALA A 395 3.56 -22.90 -4.83
N GLU A 396 2.32 -22.48 -5.09
CA GLU A 396 1.72 -22.52 -6.43
C GLU A 396 2.48 -21.68 -7.46
N ILE A 397 2.97 -20.50 -7.05
CA ILE A 397 3.82 -19.65 -7.88
C ILE A 397 5.18 -20.29 -8.10
N LEU A 398 5.88 -20.72 -7.03
CA LEU A 398 7.22 -21.30 -7.15
C LEU A 398 7.30 -22.48 -8.11
N TYR A 399 6.23 -23.26 -8.22
CA TYR A 399 6.12 -24.39 -9.16
C TYR A 399 5.33 -24.10 -10.44
N GLY A 400 4.79 -22.89 -10.59
CA GLY A 400 4.20 -22.40 -11.84
C GLY A 400 2.81 -22.93 -12.18
N ASP A 401 2.03 -23.37 -11.19
CA ASP A 401 0.57 -23.57 -11.38
C ASP A 401 -0.12 -22.19 -11.43
N VAL A 402 0.43 -21.20 -10.73
CA VAL A 402 0.06 -19.79 -10.83
C VAL A 402 1.20 -19.02 -11.49
N ASN A 403 0.86 -18.21 -12.49
CA ASN A 403 1.79 -17.30 -13.13
C ASN A 403 1.85 -15.98 -12.33
N PRO A 404 3.03 -15.55 -11.80
CA PRO A 404 3.13 -14.33 -11.02
C PRO A 404 2.75 -13.12 -11.88
N SER A 405 1.97 -12.22 -11.27
CA SER A 405 1.38 -11.06 -11.94
C SER A 405 1.32 -9.81 -11.07
N GLY A 406 1.87 -9.88 -9.84
CA GLY A 406 2.06 -8.71 -9.00
C GLY A 406 2.98 -7.69 -9.67
N LYS A 407 2.79 -6.42 -9.34
CA LYS A 407 3.62 -5.29 -9.77
C LYS A 407 3.97 -4.46 -8.55
N LEU A 408 5.24 -4.05 -8.44
CA LEU A 408 5.72 -3.25 -7.32
C LEU A 408 4.96 -1.92 -7.22
N PRO A 409 4.34 -1.62 -6.07
CA PRO A 409 3.67 -0.34 -5.85
C PRO A 409 4.64 0.75 -5.35
N TYR A 410 5.95 0.54 -5.49
CA TYR A 410 7.02 1.43 -5.08
C TYR A 410 8.27 1.19 -5.92
N VAL A 411 9.19 2.16 -5.90
CA VAL A 411 10.51 2.01 -6.53
C VAL A 411 11.50 1.30 -5.59
N VAL A 412 12.37 0.45 -6.14
CA VAL A 412 13.53 -0.07 -5.41
C VAL A 412 14.78 0.69 -5.89
N PRO A 413 15.32 1.63 -5.09
CA PRO A 413 16.48 2.41 -5.50
C PRO A 413 17.76 1.59 -5.37
N VAL A 414 18.85 2.07 -5.99
CA VAL A 414 20.20 1.53 -5.75
C VAL A 414 20.73 2.00 -4.39
N SER A 415 20.39 3.23 -3.98
CA SER A 415 20.78 3.83 -2.70
C SER A 415 19.58 4.44 -1.96
N GLU A 416 19.48 4.19 -0.65
CA GLU A 416 18.45 4.80 0.21
C GLU A 416 18.51 6.34 0.22
N LYS A 417 19.68 6.93 -0.06
CA LYS A 417 19.88 8.39 -0.09
C LYS A 417 19.09 9.09 -1.20
N ASP A 418 18.67 8.34 -2.22
CA ASP A 418 17.90 8.89 -3.34
C ASP A 418 16.42 9.10 -2.97
N LEU A 419 15.95 8.44 -1.91
CA LEU A 419 14.61 8.58 -1.34
C LEU A 419 14.49 9.83 -0.45
N PRO A 420 13.26 10.29 -0.14
CA PRO A 420 13.06 11.35 0.85
C PRO A 420 13.62 10.97 2.21
N GLN A 421 14.24 11.92 2.90
CA GLN A 421 14.82 11.69 4.22
C GLN A 421 13.82 12.14 5.30
N VAL A 422 13.68 11.32 6.35
CA VAL A 422 12.76 11.55 7.46
C VAL A 422 13.54 11.43 8.76
N ASP A 423 13.31 12.36 9.68
CA ASP A 423 13.76 12.21 11.07
C ASP A 423 12.65 11.54 11.88
N TRP A 424 12.82 10.26 12.17
CA TRP A 424 11.84 9.40 12.85
C TRP A 424 11.54 9.82 14.29
N GLU A 425 12.28 10.78 14.85
CA GLU A 425 12.05 11.34 16.19
C GLU A 425 11.69 12.84 16.18
N ALA A 426 11.44 13.40 15.00
CA ALA A 426 11.22 14.82 14.79
C ALA A 426 10.05 15.40 15.61
N THR A 427 10.21 16.65 16.03
CA THR A 427 9.07 17.50 16.43
C THR A 427 8.49 18.27 15.25
N ASP A 428 9.29 18.48 14.21
CA ASP A 428 8.92 19.24 13.01
C ASP A 428 9.51 18.54 11.78
N GLN A 429 8.67 18.29 10.78
CA GLN A 429 9.09 17.62 9.54
C GLN A 429 8.51 18.36 8.33
N TYR A 430 9.37 18.68 7.36
CA TYR A 430 8.94 19.21 6.08
C TYR A 430 8.82 18.08 5.05
N TYR A 431 7.70 18.03 4.33
CA TYR A 431 7.53 17.11 3.20
C TYR A 431 7.64 17.86 1.87
N GLU A 432 8.49 17.31 1.00
CA GLU A 432 8.75 17.81 -0.34
C GLU A 432 7.72 17.24 -1.34
N TYR A 433 7.55 17.95 -2.46
CA TYR A 433 6.70 17.52 -3.56
C TYR A 433 7.13 16.16 -4.16
N TYR A 434 8.44 15.99 -4.41
CA TYR A 434 8.98 14.81 -5.08
C TYR A 434 9.36 13.69 -4.11
N HIS A 435 8.72 12.53 -4.31
CA HIS A 435 8.92 11.28 -3.57
C HIS A 435 8.88 10.07 -4.53
N GLY A 436 9.26 8.89 -4.04
CA GLY A 436 9.18 7.64 -4.82
C GLY A 436 9.87 7.70 -6.19
N TYR A 437 9.29 7.03 -7.19
CA TYR A 437 9.80 7.01 -8.56
C TYR A 437 9.86 8.41 -9.19
N THR A 438 8.88 9.30 -8.90
CA THR A 438 8.86 10.64 -9.49
C THR A 438 10.08 11.46 -9.08
N ARG A 439 10.59 11.26 -7.86
CA ARG A 439 11.83 11.88 -7.37
C ARG A 439 13.06 11.35 -8.11
N LEU A 440 13.17 10.04 -8.26
CA LEU A 440 14.31 9.42 -8.95
C LEU A 440 14.34 9.86 -10.41
N GLU A 441 13.20 9.83 -11.10
CA GLU A 441 13.09 10.28 -12.49
C GLU A 441 13.43 11.75 -12.65
N LYS A 442 12.92 12.62 -11.76
CA LYS A 442 13.25 14.05 -11.79
C LYS A 442 14.74 14.32 -11.64
N LYS A 443 15.46 13.46 -10.90
CA LYS A 443 16.91 13.52 -10.72
C LYS A 443 17.71 12.77 -11.79
N GLY A 444 17.05 12.07 -12.71
CA GLY A 444 17.71 11.24 -13.73
C GLY A 444 18.42 10.01 -13.14
N ILE A 445 17.95 9.49 -12.00
CA ILE A 445 18.55 8.35 -11.30
C ILE A 445 17.85 7.07 -11.74
N LYS A 446 18.61 6.11 -12.28
CA LYS A 446 18.07 4.79 -12.63
C LYS A 446 17.92 3.94 -11.35
N PRO A 447 16.70 3.44 -11.03
CA PRO A 447 16.50 2.55 -9.89
C PRO A 447 17.05 1.15 -10.17
N LEU A 448 17.14 0.32 -9.12
CA LEU A 448 17.40 -1.11 -9.28
C LEU A 448 16.19 -1.79 -9.92
N LEU A 449 14.99 -1.51 -9.42
CA LEU A 449 13.72 -1.93 -10.02
C LEU A 449 12.76 -0.72 -10.08
N PRO A 450 12.15 -0.44 -11.25
CA PRO A 450 11.25 0.71 -11.41
C PRO A 450 9.91 0.50 -10.71
N TYR A 451 9.16 1.58 -10.52
CA TYR A 451 7.78 1.50 -10.04
C TYR A 451 6.92 0.74 -11.05
N GLY A 452 5.96 -0.05 -10.55
CA GLY A 452 5.10 -0.88 -11.38
C GLY A 452 5.80 -2.09 -11.99
N PHE A 453 7.03 -2.43 -11.59
CA PHE A 453 7.77 -3.58 -12.12
C PHE A 453 7.26 -4.92 -11.58
N GLY A 454 7.26 -5.95 -12.42
CA GLY A 454 7.01 -7.33 -12.01
C GLY A 454 7.05 -8.27 -13.21
N LEU A 455 7.85 -9.33 -13.09
CA LEU A 455 8.04 -10.35 -14.10
C LEU A 455 6.87 -11.35 -14.12
N SER A 456 6.76 -12.07 -15.23
CA SER A 456 5.80 -13.15 -15.46
C SER A 456 6.53 -14.39 -15.99
N TYR A 457 5.90 -15.57 -15.88
CA TYR A 457 6.34 -16.78 -16.59
C TYR A 457 5.94 -16.79 -18.07
N THR A 458 5.22 -15.77 -18.54
CA THR A 458 4.99 -15.51 -19.96
C THR A 458 5.49 -14.12 -20.35
N ASN A 459 5.42 -13.79 -21.63
CA ASN A 459 5.83 -12.49 -22.15
C ASN A 459 4.64 -11.77 -22.77
N PHE A 460 4.61 -10.45 -22.65
CA PHE A 460 3.58 -9.60 -23.24
C PHE A 460 4.21 -8.56 -24.18
N ALA A 461 3.54 -8.32 -25.31
CA ALA A 461 3.91 -7.27 -26.26
C ALA A 461 2.80 -6.22 -26.33
N PHE A 462 3.20 -4.96 -26.33
CA PHE A 462 2.32 -3.79 -26.45
C PHE A 462 2.46 -3.19 -27.85
N SER A 463 1.34 -2.83 -28.47
CA SER A 463 1.33 -2.22 -29.81
C SER A 463 0.11 -1.34 -30.03
N ASP A 464 0.12 -0.57 -31.13
CA ASP A 464 -1.02 0.24 -31.56
C ASP A 464 -1.57 1.18 -30.48
N VAL A 465 -0.68 1.83 -29.71
CA VAL A 465 -1.10 2.82 -28.70
C VAL A 465 -1.67 4.07 -29.37
N SER A 466 -2.82 4.51 -28.86
CA SER A 466 -3.49 5.73 -29.31
C SER A 466 -4.16 6.43 -28.13
N ALA A 467 -4.31 7.75 -28.23
CA ALA A 467 -4.99 8.57 -27.25
C ALA A 467 -6.02 9.45 -27.96
N GLN A 468 -7.25 9.47 -27.45
CA GLN A 468 -8.33 10.28 -28.00
C GLN A 468 -8.96 11.15 -26.91
N LYS A 469 -9.04 12.47 -27.16
CA LYS A 469 -9.76 13.41 -26.29
C LYS A 469 -11.26 13.11 -26.39
N GLN A 470 -11.87 12.87 -25.24
CA GLN A 470 -13.31 12.88 -25.03
C GLN A 470 -13.67 14.10 -24.17
N GLU A 471 -14.93 14.26 -23.77
CA GLU A 471 -15.41 15.47 -23.09
C GLU A 471 -14.63 15.82 -21.81
N ASP A 472 -14.50 14.86 -20.90
CA ASP A 472 -13.89 15.01 -19.56
C ASP A 472 -12.68 14.09 -19.33
N GLN A 473 -12.25 13.36 -20.36
CA GLN A 473 -11.19 12.37 -20.27
C GLN A 473 -10.40 12.20 -21.58
N VAL A 474 -9.24 11.57 -21.49
CA VAL A 474 -8.50 11.00 -22.62
C VAL A 474 -8.68 9.49 -22.57
N LEU A 475 -9.25 8.90 -23.63
CA LEU A 475 -9.31 7.46 -23.78
C LEU A 475 -7.99 6.95 -24.39
N VAL A 476 -7.22 6.22 -23.59
CA VAL A 476 -6.00 5.55 -24.07
C VAL A 476 -6.35 4.13 -24.46
N SER A 477 -6.01 3.73 -25.69
CA SER A 477 -6.22 2.39 -26.23
C SER A 477 -4.89 1.77 -26.63
N VAL A 478 -4.65 0.53 -26.23
CA VAL A 478 -3.44 -0.25 -26.57
C VAL A 478 -3.80 -1.71 -26.83
N LYS A 479 -3.11 -2.36 -27.77
CA LYS A 479 -3.20 -3.82 -27.93
C LYS A 479 -2.14 -4.50 -27.07
N VAL A 480 -2.57 -5.50 -26.33
CA VAL A 480 -1.70 -6.34 -25.49
C VAL A 480 -1.83 -7.77 -25.97
N LYS A 481 -0.70 -8.36 -26.33
CA LYS A 481 -0.61 -9.75 -26.78
C LYS A 481 0.26 -10.56 -25.84
N ASN A 482 -0.23 -11.71 -25.40
CA ASN A 482 0.60 -12.71 -24.76
C ASN A 482 1.40 -13.45 -25.84
N THR A 483 2.72 -13.24 -25.85
CA THR A 483 3.63 -13.81 -26.85
C THR A 483 4.37 -15.04 -26.36
N GLY A 484 4.17 -15.45 -25.11
CA GLY A 484 4.73 -16.68 -24.56
C GLY A 484 3.83 -17.89 -24.76
N ASP A 485 4.17 -18.97 -24.05
CA ASP A 485 3.55 -20.30 -24.13
C ASP A 485 2.67 -20.64 -22.92
N ARG A 486 2.48 -19.67 -22.01
CA ARG A 486 1.67 -19.81 -20.79
C ARG A 486 0.61 -18.73 -20.72
N ASP A 487 -0.54 -19.08 -20.16
CA ASP A 487 -1.55 -18.11 -19.76
C ASP A 487 -0.99 -17.20 -18.66
N GLY A 488 -1.45 -15.95 -18.62
CA GLY A 488 -0.99 -15.00 -17.61
C GLY A 488 -1.80 -13.71 -17.58
N ASP A 489 -1.62 -12.99 -16.48
CA ASP A 489 -2.15 -11.66 -16.29
C ASP A 489 -1.06 -10.61 -16.54
N GLU A 490 -1.42 -9.51 -17.20
CA GLU A 490 -0.61 -8.31 -17.30
C GLU A 490 -1.37 -7.12 -16.71
N VAL A 491 -0.64 -6.16 -16.12
CA VAL A 491 -1.17 -4.87 -15.67
C VAL A 491 -0.67 -3.80 -16.61
N VAL A 492 -1.55 -3.37 -17.51
CA VAL A 492 -1.30 -2.24 -18.41
C VAL A 492 -1.29 -0.96 -17.59
N GLN A 493 -0.22 -0.19 -17.65
CA GLN A 493 -0.04 1.07 -16.91
C GLN A 493 0.03 2.23 -17.91
N VAL A 494 -0.66 3.32 -17.60
CA VAL A 494 -0.69 4.56 -18.37
C VAL A 494 -0.14 5.69 -17.52
N TYR A 495 0.97 6.25 -17.98
CA TYR A 495 1.58 7.44 -17.38
C TYR A 495 1.40 8.64 -18.31
N VAL A 496 1.15 9.81 -17.74
CA VAL A 496 1.08 11.07 -18.48
C VAL A 496 2.33 11.89 -18.19
N GLY A 497 3.00 12.31 -19.26
CA GLY A 497 4.18 13.15 -19.25
C GLY A 497 3.86 14.64 -19.19
N PHE A 498 4.75 15.38 -18.53
CA PHE A 498 4.63 16.82 -18.35
C PHE A 498 5.87 17.58 -18.85
N GLU A 499 6.62 17.02 -19.79
CA GLU A 499 7.86 17.62 -20.33
C GLU A 499 7.64 18.99 -21.00
N ASN A 500 6.44 19.26 -21.52
CA ASN A 500 6.07 20.54 -22.14
C ASN A 500 5.38 21.51 -21.16
N SER A 501 5.30 21.16 -19.88
CA SER A 501 4.67 21.97 -18.83
C SER A 501 5.43 23.29 -18.62
N ALA A 502 4.69 24.38 -18.41
CA ALA A 502 5.27 25.67 -18.06
C ALA A 502 5.64 25.77 -16.58
N VAL A 503 5.09 24.87 -15.76
CA VAL A 503 5.38 24.77 -14.32
C VAL A 503 6.18 23.52 -14.01
N ASP A 504 6.88 23.52 -12.87
CA ASP A 504 7.65 22.35 -12.43
C ASP A 504 6.71 21.18 -12.11
N ARG A 505 6.89 20.04 -12.79
CA ARG A 505 6.08 18.82 -12.64
C ARG A 505 6.96 17.57 -12.71
N PRO A 506 6.45 16.41 -12.25
CA PRO A 506 7.11 15.13 -12.48
C PRO A 506 7.32 14.87 -13.96
N VAL A 507 8.34 14.07 -14.30
CA VAL A 507 8.60 13.67 -15.69
C VAL A 507 7.36 13.01 -16.28
N LYS A 508 6.80 12.05 -15.55
CA LYS A 508 5.52 11.42 -15.81
C LYS A 508 4.86 10.97 -14.52
N GLN A 509 3.53 10.80 -14.52
CA GLN A 509 2.79 10.25 -13.39
C GLN A 509 1.77 9.21 -13.84
N LEU A 510 1.55 8.17 -13.04
CA LEU A 510 0.52 7.17 -13.27
C LEU A 510 -0.87 7.82 -13.26
N ARG A 511 -1.66 7.58 -14.30
CA ARG A 511 -3.02 8.15 -14.44
C ARG A 511 -4.07 7.15 -14.91
N GLY A 512 -3.67 5.89 -15.04
CA GLY A 512 -4.57 4.78 -15.33
C GLY A 512 -3.82 3.46 -15.27
N PHE A 513 -4.52 2.41 -14.85
CA PHE A 513 -4.01 1.05 -14.96
C PHE A 513 -5.15 0.06 -15.14
N LYS A 514 -4.88 -1.08 -15.78
CA LYS A 514 -5.86 -2.14 -15.97
C LYS A 514 -5.20 -3.50 -16.05
N ARG A 515 -5.65 -4.42 -15.20
CA ARG A 515 -5.28 -5.84 -15.27
C ARG A 515 -6.03 -6.51 -16.42
N VAL A 516 -5.34 -7.34 -17.20
CA VAL A 516 -5.89 -8.13 -18.29
C VAL A 516 -5.35 -9.56 -18.25
N SER A 517 -6.24 -10.54 -18.26
CA SER A 517 -5.87 -11.95 -18.40
C SER A 517 -5.82 -12.34 -19.87
N LEU A 518 -4.75 -12.99 -20.30
CA LEU A 518 -4.52 -13.41 -21.69
C LEU A 518 -4.05 -14.85 -21.73
N LYS A 519 -4.73 -15.68 -22.53
CA LYS A 519 -4.22 -17.01 -22.88
C LYS A 519 -2.96 -16.91 -23.73
N ALA A 520 -2.15 -17.96 -23.76
CA ALA A 520 -0.99 -18.02 -24.66
C ALA A 520 -1.39 -17.71 -26.11
N GLY A 521 -0.73 -16.71 -26.72
CA GLY A 521 -1.02 -16.24 -28.08
C GLY A 521 -2.21 -15.29 -28.23
N GLU A 522 -3.03 -15.09 -27.18
CA GLU A 522 -4.20 -14.19 -27.20
C GLU A 522 -3.76 -12.72 -27.27
N GLU A 523 -4.54 -11.93 -27.99
CA GLU A 523 -4.39 -10.47 -28.08
C GLU A 523 -5.72 -9.81 -27.71
N LYS A 524 -5.66 -8.75 -26.88
CA LYS A 524 -6.81 -7.92 -26.53
C LYS A 524 -6.50 -6.45 -26.73
N GLN A 525 -7.52 -5.71 -27.15
CA GLN A 525 -7.51 -4.26 -27.05
C GLN A 525 -7.92 -3.85 -25.63
N VAL A 526 -7.09 -3.03 -24.99
CA VAL A 526 -7.28 -2.54 -23.63
C VAL A 526 -7.49 -1.03 -23.70
N GLU A 527 -8.64 -0.60 -23.18
CA GLU A 527 -9.01 0.81 -23.05
C GLU A 527 -8.93 1.25 -21.58
N ILE A 528 -8.28 2.39 -21.36
CA ILE A 528 -8.02 2.99 -20.05
C ILE A 528 -8.39 4.48 -20.13
N PRO A 529 -9.45 4.92 -19.44
CA PRO A 529 -9.80 6.33 -19.35
C PRO A 529 -8.85 7.07 -18.40
N VAL A 530 -8.33 8.21 -18.85
CA VAL A 530 -7.55 9.15 -18.06
C VAL A 530 -8.35 10.43 -17.88
N SER A 531 -8.85 10.67 -16.67
CA SER A 531 -9.62 11.88 -16.36
C SER A 531 -8.79 13.15 -16.56
N LEU A 532 -9.36 14.16 -17.25
CA LEU A 532 -8.73 15.47 -17.42
C LEU A 532 -8.53 16.18 -16.07
N GLU A 533 -9.39 15.91 -15.08
CA GLU A 533 -9.25 16.46 -13.73
C GLU A 533 -7.92 16.04 -13.09
N LYS A 534 -7.50 14.79 -13.33
CA LYS A 534 -6.24 14.24 -12.81
C LYS A 534 -5.00 14.77 -13.54
N LEU A 535 -5.17 15.51 -14.62
CA LEU A 535 -4.07 16.17 -15.36
C LEU A 535 -3.85 17.61 -14.90
N LYS A 536 -4.80 18.18 -14.14
CA LYS A 536 -4.68 19.52 -13.61
C LYS A 536 -3.54 19.61 -12.60
N TRP A 537 -2.96 20.81 -12.52
CA TRP A 537 -2.07 21.19 -11.43
C TRP A 537 -2.76 22.27 -10.59
N TYR A 538 -2.40 22.36 -9.31
CA TYR A 538 -2.96 23.33 -8.40
C TYR A 538 -2.09 24.59 -8.40
N ASP A 539 -2.67 25.72 -8.81
CA ASP A 539 -2.03 27.03 -8.76
C ASP A 539 -2.21 27.65 -7.36
N PRO A 540 -1.16 27.72 -6.53
CA PRO A 540 -1.30 28.27 -5.17
C PRO A 540 -1.50 29.79 -5.14
N VAL A 541 -1.17 30.50 -6.24
CA VAL A 541 -1.37 31.96 -6.33
C VAL A 541 -2.83 32.27 -6.59
N CYS A 542 -3.43 31.59 -7.56
CA CYS A 542 -4.84 31.77 -7.92
C CYS A 542 -5.80 30.91 -7.08
N ARG A 543 -5.29 29.91 -6.35
CA ARG A 543 -6.04 28.91 -5.57
C ARG A 543 -7.04 28.13 -6.42
N GLU A 544 -6.61 27.70 -7.60
CA GLU A 544 -7.46 27.00 -8.57
C GLU A 544 -6.71 25.86 -9.26
N TRP A 545 -7.46 24.82 -9.66
CA TRP A 545 -6.94 23.72 -10.47
C TRP A 545 -6.94 24.10 -11.95
N LYS A 546 -5.79 24.01 -12.61
CA LYS A 546 -5.58 24.39 -14.01
C LYS A 546 -5.17 23.22 -14.87
N LEU A 547 -5.85 23.07 -16.01
CA LEU A 547 -5.38 22.22 -17.10
C LEU A 547 -4.51 23.09 -18.03
N GLU A 548 -3.31 22.64 -18.35
CA GLU A 548 -2.42 23.36 -19.28
C GLU A 548 -2.80 23.03 -20.72
N ASN A 549 -2.82 24.04 -21.59
CA ASN A 549 -2.93 23.81 -23.02
C ASN A 549 -1.54 23.51 -23.58
N MET A 550 -1.23 22.23 -23.70
CA MET A 550 0.06 21.71 -24.15
C MET A 550 -0.12 20.35 -24.82
N GLU A 551 0.91 19.92 -25.54
CA GLU A 551 1.00 18.54 -25.97
C GLU A 551 1.47 17.69 -24.78
N TYR A 552 0.64 16.72 -24.39
CA TYR A 552 0.92 15.73 -23.36
C TYR A 552 1.42 14.44 -24.00
N THR A 553 2.54 13.91 -23.51
CA THR A 553 3.00 12.58 -23.90
C THR A 553 2.29 11.53 -23.06
N ILE A 554 1.79 10.49 -23.72
CA ILE A 554 1.15 9.34 -23.09
C ILE A 554 2.11 8.17 -23.20
N TYR A 555 2.57 7.67 -22.05
CA TYR A 555 3.42 6.49 -21.95
C TYR A 555 2.56 5.30 -21.52
N THR A 556 2.63 4.19 -22.23
CA THR A 556 1.85 2.98 -21.93
C THR A 556 2.74 1.75 -21.93
N GLY A 557 2.63 0.90 -20.92
CA GLY A 557 3.48 -0.30 -20.82
C GLY A 557 3.27 -1.10 -19.53
N SER A 558 4.29 -1.88 -19.16
CA SER A 558 4.24 -2.84 -18.05
C SER A 558 4.96 -2.38 -16.77
N SER A 559 5.72 -1.27 -16.81
CA SER A 559 6.35 -0.61 -15.66
C SER A 559 6.66 0.87 -15.97
N SER A 560 7.19 1.62 -15.00
CA SER A 560 7.60 3.02 -15.18
C SER A 560 8.93 3.19 -15.93
N ALA A 561 9.68 2.12 -16.21
CA ALA A 561 10.94 2.19 -16.95
C ALA A 561 10.71 2.54 -18.43
N ASN A 562 11.57 3.40 -18.97
CA ASN A 562 11.43 3.88 -20.35
C ASN A 562 11.52 2.74 -21.38
N GLU A 563 12.31 1.70 -21.10
CA GLU A 563 12.42 0.50 -21.94
C GLU A 563 11.14 -0.34 -22.01
N ASP A 564 10.22 -0.19 -21.05
CA ASP A 564 8.97 -0.95 -20.97
C ASP A 564 7.77 -0.19 -21.57
N LEU A 565 8.00 1.05 -22.06
CA LEU A 565 6.94 1.99 -22.45
C LEU A 565 6.92 2.24 -23.95
N ILE A 566 5.73 2.23 -24.54
CA ILE A 566 5.43 2.80 -25.85
C ILE A 566 4.73 4.15 -25.69
N THR A 567 4.99 5.09 -26.61
CA THR A 567 4.50 6.45 -26.49
C THR A 567 3.57 6.87 -27.62
N THR A 568 2.63 7.75 -27.29
CA THR A 568 1.88 8.59 -28.23
C THR A 568 1.74 9.98 -27.61
N SER A 569 1.16 10.94 -28.33
CA SER A 569 0.93 12.28 -27.78
C SER A 569 -0.46 12.80 -28.10
N ILE A 570 -0.92 13.75 -27.30
CA ILE A 570 -2.23 14.37 -27.44
C ILE A 570 -2.17 15.85 -27.05
N GLN A 571 -2.72 16.70 -27.89
CA GLN A 571 -2.94 18.11 -27.59
C GLN A 571 -4.26 18.28 -26.82
N LEU A 572 -4.22 18.95 -25.67
CA LEU A 572 -5.42 19.18 -24.83
C LEU A 572 -5.85 20.63 -24.74
#